data_AF-A0A814JDC9-F1
#
_entry.id   AF-A0A814JDC9-F1
#
_cell.length_a   1.000
_cell.length_b   1.000
_cell.length_c   1.000
_cell.angle_alpha   90.00
_cell.angle_beta   90.00
_cell.angle_gamma   90.00
#
_symmetry.space_group_name_H-M   'P 1'
#
loop_
_entity.id
_entity.type
_entity.pdbx_description
1 polymer ?
#
loop_
_entity_poly.entity_id
_entity_poly.type
_entity_poly.pdbx_seq_one_letter_code
_entity_poly.pdbx_strand_id
1 'polypeptide(L)'
;MIDFSKPTMMYDVSLIVENKKFYSNRAILNIWSNVFEIMFKSNFKEKESSEVYLMYKTYDDIHELLRFIYPPNKRITLVNIKRMLELADEYQMNELTSRCRQFLLTQRGTLDILLLAQRFQFADVVNRCSDHLMYTLTSTIITNDIKIKEVNSEIMNTVLISRIKHLESVI
;
A
#
# COMPACT_ATOMS: atom_id res chain seq x y z
N MET A 1 16.38 -8.09 15.49
CA MET A 1 15.52 -8.26 14.30
C MET A 1 14.95 -9.66 14.37
N ILE A 2 13.65 -9.84 14.15
CA ILE A 2 13.02 -11.17 14.25
C ILE A 2 13.49 -12.03 13.07
N ASP A 3 13.88 -13.27 13.36
CA ASP A 3 14.31 -14.25 12.36
C ASP A 3 13.14 -15.20 12.07
N PHE A 4 12.48 -15.00 10.93
CA PHE A 4 11.36 -15.82 10.47
C PHE A 4 11.81 -17.10 9.77
N SER A 5 13.11 -17.33 9.59
CA SER A 5 13.62 -18.52 8.87
C SER A 5 13.67 -19.79 9.74
N LYS A 6 13.50 -19.64 11.06
CA LYS A 6 13.57 -20.72 12.03
C LYS A 6 12.28 -20.84 12.84
N PRO A 7 11.83 -22.07 13.13
CA PRO A 7 10.68 -22.29 14.00
C PRO A 7 11.00 -21.87 15.44
N THR A 8 9.97 -21.41 16.16
CA THR A 8 10.02 -21.17 17.61
C THR A 8 8.75 -21.74 18.24
N MET A 9 8.72 -21.93 19.56
CA MET A 9 7.53 -22.41 20.29
C MET A 9 6.31 -21.47 20.14
N MET A 10 6.52 -20.22 19.71
CA MET A 10 5.45 -19.22 19.53
C MET A 10 4.85 -19.23 18.11
N TYR A 11 5.46 -19.96 17.16
CA TYR A 11 5.01 -20.02 15.77
C TYR A 11 4.17 -21.27 15.52
N ASP A 12 2.94 -21.06 15.04
CA ASP A 12 1.92 -22.08 14.79
C ASP A 12 1.51 -22.18 13.30
N VAL A 13 2.20 -21.43 12.44
CA VAL A 13 2.04 -21.47 10.98
C VAL A 13 3.35 -21.17 10.27
N SER A 14 3.51 -21.74 9.08
CA SER A 14 4.57 -21.41 8.13
C SER A 14 3.99 -20.94 6.80
N LEU A 15 4.44 -19.79 6.33
CA LEU A 15 4.10 -19.25 5.02
C LEU A 15 5.16 -19.72 4.02
N ILE A 16 4.75 -20.41 2.98
CA ILE A 16 5.61 -20.96 1.94
C ILE A 16 5.59 -20.03 0.73
N VAL A 17 6.76 -19.51 0.37
CA VAL A 17 6.97 -18.53 -0.70
C VAL A 17 8.24 -18.92 -1.46
N GLU A 18 8.17 -19.12 -2.78
CA GLU A 18 9.34 -19.54 -3.58
C GLU A 18 10.11 -20.73 -2.98
N ASN A 19 9.37 -21.74 -2.47
CA ASN A 19 9.89 -22.92 -1.77
C ASN A 19 10.69 -22.63 -0.48
N LYS A 20 10.61 -21.41 0.05
CA LYS A 20 11.19 -21.00 1.34
C LYS A 20 10.08 -20.79 2.36
N LYS A 21 10.42 -20.96 3.65
CA LYS A 21 9.46 -20.84 4.76
C LYS A 21 9.68 -19.57 5.55
N PHE A 22 8.57 -18.91 5.92
CA PHE A 22 8.49 -17.95 7.00
C PHE A 22 7.67 -18.53 8.14
N TYR A 23 8.26 -18.71 9.31
CA TYR A 23 7.55 -19.12 10.51
C TYR A 23 6.92 -17.90 11.19
N SER A 24 5.65 -18.01 11.57
CA SER A 24 4.87 -16.90 12.11
C SER A 24 3.77 -17.39 13.05
N ASN A 25 3.01 -16.45 13.62
CA ASN A 25 1.88 -16.72 14.48
C ASN A 25 0.55 -16.32 13.81
N ARG A 26 -0.43 -17.23 13.76
CA ARG A 26 -1.76 -17.00 13.18
C ARG A 26 -2.51 -15.86 13.85
N ALA A 27 -2.47 -15.78 15.17
CA ALA A 27 -3.20 -14.75 15.91
C ALA A 27 -2.73 -13.35 15.51
N ILE A 28 -1.42 -13.15 15.36
CA ILE A 28 -0.88 -11.86 14.94
C ILE A 28 -1.19 -11.59 13.46
N LEU A 29 -1.06 -12.59 12.57
CA LEU A 29 -1.45 -12.42 11.16
C LEU A 29 -2.93 -12.03 11.02
N ASN A 30 -3.82 -12.63 11.81
CA ASN A 30 -5.26 -12.33 11.82
C ASN A 30 -5.55 -10.90 12.28
N ILE A 31 -4.86 -10.41 13.31
CA ILE A 31 -5.01 -9.02 13.78
C ILE A 31 -4.73 -8.03 12.66
N TRP A 32 -3.76 -8.33 11.80
CA TRP A 32 -3.31 -7.43 10.75
C TRP A 32 -4.02 -7.61 9.41
N SER A 33 -4.70 -8.75 9.17
CA SER A 33 -5.22 -9.13 7.86
C SER A 33 -6.51 -9.94 7.97
N ASN A 34 -7.58 -9.40 7.39
CA ASN A 34 -8.85 -10.11 7.27
C ASN A 34 -8.72 -11.36 6.36
N VAL A 35 -7.82 -11.32 5.37
CA VAL A 35 -7.55 -12.48 4.51
C VAL A 35 -6.93 -13.64 5.30
N PHE A 36 -5.93 -13.37 6.14
CA PHE A 36 -5.38 -14.42 7.01
C PHE A 36 -6.41 -14.91 8.03
N GLU A 37 -7.23 -14.00 8.57
CA GLU A 37 -8.32 -14.36 9.49
C GLU A 37 -9.31 -15.34 8.84
N ILE A 38 -9.79 -15.03 7.63
CA ILE A 38 -10.69 -15.91 6.88
C ILE A 38 -9.99 -17.23 6.52
N MET A 39 -8.73 -17.17 6.07
CA MET A 39 -7.93 -18.34 5.72
C MET A 39 -7.75 -19.31 6.90
N PHE A 40 -7.65 -18.80 8.13
CA PHE A 40 -7.43 -19.64 9.33
C PHE A 40 -8.72 -20.00 10.08
N LYS A 41 -9.83 -19.29 9.89
CA LYS A 41 -11.11 -19.58 10.56
C LYS A 41 -12.00 -20.59 9.85
N SER A 42 -11.80 -20.80 8.55
CA SER A 42 -12.80 -21.43 7.68
C SER A 42 -12.59 -22.95 7.49
N ASN A 43 -13.58 -23.67 6.95
CA ASN A 43 -13.54 -25.11 6.62
C ASN A 43 -12.57 -25.45 5.45
N PHE A 44 -11.52 -24.66 5.28
CA PHE A 44 -10.54 -24.81 4.21
C PHE A 44 -9.38 -25.70 4.71
N LYS A 45 -8.65 -26.32 3.78
CA LYS A 45 -7.57 -27.28 4.09
C LYS A 45 -6.47 -26.64 4.96
N GLU A 46 -6.33 -25.32 4.86
CA GLU A 46 -5.39 -24.44 5.55
C GLU A 46 -5.67 -24.27 7.05
N LYS A 47 -6.89 -24.61 7.51
CA LYS A 47 -7.23 -24.63 8.94
C LYS A 47 -6.44 -25.69 9.70
N GLU A 48 -6.30 -26.87 9.12
CA GLU A 48 -5.57 -27.99 9.73
C GLU A 48 -4.11 -28.08 9.27
N SER A 49 -3.78 -27.46 8.13
CA SER A 49 -2.40 -27.37 7.65
C SER A 49 -1.60 -26.32 8.42
N SER A 50 -0.43 -26.70 8.95
CA SER A 50 0.56 -25.76 9.49
C SER A 50 1.35 -25.01 8.40
N GLU A 51 1.11 -25.31 7.13
CA GLU A 51 1.76 -24.68 5.97
C GLU A 51 0.74 -24.00 5.05
N VAL A 52 1.05 -22.77 4.65
CA VAL A 52 0.21 -21.91 3.80
C VAL A 52 1.03 -21.48 2.59
N TYR A 53 0.59 -21.84 1.39
CA TYR A 53 1.29 -21.51 0.15
C TYR A 53 0.82 -20.16 -0.38
N LEU A 54 1.73 -19.19 -0.44
CA LEU A 54 1.45 -17.85 -0.98
C LEU A 54 1.93 -17.80 -2.44
N MET A 55 1.07 -18.24 -3.33
CA MET A 55 1.36 -18.29 -4.77
C MET A 55 1.55 -16.87 -5.33
N TYR A 56 2.43 -16.73 -6.33
CA TYR A 56 2.71 -15.46 -7.01
C TYR A 56 3.27 -14.34 -6.11
N LYS A 57 3.91 -14.72 -5.00
CA LYS A 57 4.64 -13.80 -4.13
C LYS A 57 6.13 -14.08 -4.17
N THR A 58 6.93 -13.02 -4.06
CA THR A 58 8.37 -13.17 -3.88
C THR A 58 8.72 -13.26 -2.41
N TYR A 59 9.83 -13.92 -2.09
CA TYR A 59 10.33 -13.98 -0.72
C TYR A 59 10.48 -12.58 -0.10
N ASP A 60 10.98 -11.61 -0.87
CA ASP A 60 11.23 -10.25 -0.39
C ASP A 60 9.93 -9.50 -0.06
N ASP A 61 8.84 -9.71 -0.81
CA ASP A 61 7.55 -9.08 -0.54
C ASP A 61 7.00 -9.51 0.83
N ILE A 62 6.99 -10.83 1.09
CA ILE A 62 6.48 -11.38 2.34
C ILE A 62 7.42 -11.09 3.50
N HIS A 63 8.74 -11.14 3.27
CA HIS A 63 9.71 -10.75 4.29
C HIS A 63 9.53 -9.28 4.68
N GLU A 64 9.33 -8.39 3.70
CA GLU A 64 9.08 -6.97 3.98
C GLU A 64 7.75 -6.78 4.72
N LEU A 65 6.68 -7.45 4.30
CA LEU A 65 5.38 -7.39 4.95
C LEU A 65 5.45 -7.84 6.41
N LEU A 66 6.11 -8.97 6.69
CA LEU A 66 6.29 -9.47 8.06
C LEU A 66 7.05 -8.47 8.93
N ARG A 67 7.98 -7.69 8.38
CA ARG A 67 8.66 -6.61 9.13
C ARG A 67 7.79 -5.40 9.43
N PHE A 68 6.66 -5.23 8.74
CA PHE A 68 5.64 -4.25 9.11
C PHE A 68 4.68 -4.78 10.19
N ILE A 69 4.60 -6.09 10.36
CA ILE A 69 3.79 -6.76 11.39
C ILE A 69 4.62 -6.98 12.67
N TYR A 70 5.92 -7.31 12.53
CA TYR A 70 6.77 -7.85 13.60
C TYR A 70 8.16 -7.19 13.70
N PRO A 71 8.43 -6.42 14.78
CA PRO A 71 7.49 -5.49 15.40
C PRO A 71 7.08 -4.42 14.37
N PRO A 72 5.95 -3.71 14.57
CA PRO A 72 5.38 -2.83 13.55
C PRO A 72 6.11 -1.48 13.39
N ASN A 73 7.44 -1.46 13.52
CA ASN A 73 8.27 -0.26 13.53
C ASN A 73 8.94 0.05 12.19
N LYS A 74 8.77 -0.79 11.16
CA LYS A 74 9.32 -0.49 9.84
C LYS A 74 8.70 0.79 9.29
N ARG A 75 9.56 1.66 8.74
CA ARG A 75 9.17 2.96 8.19
C ARG A 75 8.61 2.81 6.78
N ILE A 76 7.55 3.57 6.52
CA ILE A 76 7.01 3.78 5.17
C ILE A 76 7.83 4.89 4.50
N THR A 77 8.14 4.70 3.23
CA THR A 77 8.99 5.56 2.41
C THR A 77 8.40 5.65 1.00
N LEU A 78 8.77 6.67 0.23
CA LEU A 78 8.36 6.77 -1.18
C LEU A 78 8.81 5.57 -2.03
N VAL A 79 9.87 4.88 -1.62
CA VAL A 79 10.41 3.71 -2.34
C VAL A 79 9.55 2.46 -2.12
N ASN A 80 9.11 2.20 -0.89
CA ASN A 80 8.36 0.97 -0.56
C ASN A 80 6.84 1.13 -0.57
N ILE A 81 6.31 2.36 -0.54
CA ILE A 81 4.88 2.58 -0.30
C ILE A 81 3.97 1.92 -1.35
N LYS A 82 4.34 1.97 -2.63
CA LYS A 82 3.52 1.35 -3.70
C LYS A 82 3.32 -0.13 -3.44
N ARG A 83 4.43 -0.85 -3.21
CA ARG A 83 4.41 -2.28 -2.90
C ARG A 83 3.66 -2.59 -1.61
N MET A 84 3.83 -1.75 -0.58
CA MET A 84 3.13 -1.95 0.70
C MET A 84 1.63 -1.73 0.58
N LEU A 85 1.17 -0.75 -0.21
CA LEU A 85 -0.24 -0.57 -0.49
C LEU A 85 -0.82 -1.74 -1.30
N GLU A 86 -0.09 -2.26 -2.28
CA GLU A 86 -0.51 -3.44 -3.05
C GLU A 86 -0.68 -4.68 -2.16
N LEU A 87 0.27 -4.95 -1.25
CA LEU A 87 0.15 -6.04 -0.30
C LEU A 87 -0.95 -5.78 0.74
N ALA A 88 -1.08 -4.54 1.22
CA ALA A 88 -2.12 -4.20 2.19
C ALA A 88 -3.52 -4.35 1.60
N ASP A 89 -3.72 -4.00 0.33
CA ASP A 89 -4.98 -4.20 -0.38
C ASP A 89 -5.25 -5.70 -0.58
N GLU A 90 -4.27 -6.45 -1.09
CA GLU A 90 -4.40 -7.89 -1.35
C GLU A 90 -4.73 -8.69 -0.08
N TYR A 91 -4.06 -8.38 1.04
CA TYR A 91 -4.28 -9.03 2.33
C TYR A 91 -5.31 -8.32 3.20
N GLN A 92 -5.99 -7.28 2.70
CA GLN A 92 -7.00 -6.49 3.42
C GLN A 92 -6.53 -6.01 4.81
N MET A 93 -5.41 -5.30 4.82
CA MET A 93 -4.70 -4.86 6.02
C MET A 93 -4.96 -3.39 6.33
N ASN A 94 -6.12 -3.11 6.95
CA ASN A 94 -6.59 -1.74 7.22
C ASN A 94 -5.57 -0.85 7.95
N GLU A 95 -4.86 -1.39 8.94
CA GLU A 95 -3.87 -0.64 9.71
C GLU A 95 -2.66 -0.23 8.83
N LEU A 96 -2.17 -1.12 7.98
CA LEU A 96 -1.07 -0.79 7.05
C LEU A 96 -1.52 0.20 5.97
N THR A 97 -2.73 0.02 5.44
CA THR A 97 -3.36 0.96 4.49
C THR A 97 -3.48 2.36 5.10
N SER A 98 -3.95 2.45 6.35
CA SER A 98 -4.08 3.71 7.11
C SER A 98 -2.72 4.39 7.31
N ARG A 99 -1.70 3.63 7.71
CA ARG A 99 -0.33 4.15 7.86
C ARG A 99 0.25 4.67 6.54
N CYS A 100 0.03 3.96 5.44
CA CYS A 100 0.46 4.40 4.11
C CYS A 100 -0.24 5.69 3.69
N ARG A 101 -1.56 5.76 3.87
CA ARG A 101 -2.34 6.98 3.62
C ARG A 101 -1.84 8.16 4.44
N GLN A 102 -1.62 7.97 5.75
CA GLN A 102 -1.10 9.01 6.62
C GLN A 102 0.29 9.50 6.18
N PHE A 103 1.15 8.58 5.75
CA PHE A 103 2.46 8.95 5.20
C PHE A 103 2.30 9.80 3.94
N LEU A 104 1.43 9.43 2.99
CA LEU A 104 1.19 10.22 1.75
C LEU A 104 0.71 11.63 2.05
N LEU A 105 -0.14 11.83 3.06
CA LEU A 105 -0.58 13.16 3.49
C LEU A 105 0.57 14.04 3.98
N THR A 106 1.69 13.48 4.41
CA THR A 106 2.86 14.29 4.82
C THR A 106 3.77 14.69 3.66
N GLN A 107 3.55 14.13 2.47
CA GLN A 107 4.41 14.35 1.31
C GLN A 107 3.94 15.54 0.45
N ARG A 108 4.85 16.06 -0.38
CA ARG A 108 4.48 17.00 -1.45
C ARG A 108 3.71 16.27 -2.52
N GLY A 109 2.69 16.92 -3.09
CA GLY A 109 1.86 16.33 -4.13
C GLY A 109 2.64 16.15 -5.42
N THR A 110 2.56 14.96 -6.01
CA THR A 110 3.16 14.62 -7.30
C THR A 110 2.16 13.79 -8.10
N LEU A 111 2.36 13.64 -9.41
CA LEU A 111 1.52 12.76 -10.23
C LEU A 111 1.57 11.31 -9.73
N ASP A 112 2.72 10.83 -9.26
CA ASP A 112 2.83 9.49 -8.67
C ASP A 112 1.96 9.31 -7.42
N ILE A 113 1.96 10.30 -6.53
CA ILE A 113 1.12 10.26 -5.32
C ILE A 113 -0.35 10.37 -5.68
N LEU A 114 -0.71 11.21 -6.66
CA LEU A 114 -2.08 11.33 -7.15
C LEU A 114 -2.58 10.01 -7.72
N LEU A 115 -1.77 9.32 -8.53
CA LEU A 115 -2.12 8.02 -9.11
C LEU A 115 -2.27 6.94 -8.05
N LEU A 116 -1.41 6.91 -7.03
CA LEU A 116 -1.57 6.02 -5.89
C LEU A 116 -2.87 6.33 -5.12
N ALA A 117 -3.12 7.60 -4.80
CA ALA A 117 -4.31 8.02 -4.08
C ALA A 117 -5.60 7.71 -4.85
N GLN A 118 -5.60 7.88 -6.17
CA GLN A 118 -6.69 7.49 -7.05
C GLN A 118 -6.91 5.96 -7.00
N ARG A 119 -5.85 5.17 -7.20
CA ARG A 119 -5.94 3.69 -7.24
C ARG A 119 -6.51 3.11 -5.95
N PHE A 120 -6.06 3.61 -4.81
CA PHE A 120 -6.48 3.14 -3.49
C PHE A 120 -7.62 3.99 -2.89
N GLN A 121 -8.22 4.88 -3.68
CA GLN A 121 -9.41 5.66 -3.32
C GLN A 121 -9.25 6.55 -2.06
N PHE A 122 -8.07 7.13 -1.87
CA PHE A 122 -7.79 8.06 -0.78
C PHE A 122 -8.19 9.50 -1.16
N ALA A 123 -9.48 9.83 -1.06
CA ALA A 123 -10.03 11.12 -1.48
C ALA A 123 -9.35 12.34 -0.83
N ASP A 124 -8.96 12.26 0.44
CA ASP A 124 -8.23 13.32 1.13
C ASP A 124 -6.80 13.50 0.62
N VAL A 125 -6.12 12.42 0.24
CA VAL A 125 -4.80 12.48 -0.40
C VAL A 125 -4.93 13.05 -1.81
N VAL A 126 -5.99 12.67 -2.56
CA VAL A 126 -6.29 13.25 -3.87
C VAL A 126 -6.48 14.77 -3.75
N ASN A 127 -7.31 15.23 -2.81
CA ASN A 127 -7.57 16.67 -2.61
C ASN A 127 -6.28 17.42 -2.26
N ARG A 128 -5.54 16.95 -1.25
CA ARG A 128 -4.27 17.58 -0.85
C ARG A 128 -3.23 17.56 -1.96
N CYS A 129 -3.13 16.47 -2.71
CA CYS A 129 -2.20 16.36 -3.82
C CYS A 129 -2.58 17.31 -4.95
N SER A 130 -3.89 17.46 -5.22
CA SER A 130 -4.43 18.38 -6.22
C SER A 130 -4.10 19.83 -5.88
N ASP A 131 -4.22 20.24 -4.62
CA ASP A 131 -3.84 21.58 -4.15
C ASP A 131 -2.36 21.89 -4.42
N HIS A 132 -1.46 20.93 -4.21
CA HIS A 132 -0.04 21.09 -4.53
C HIS A 132 0.23 21.10 -6.04
N LEU A 133 -0.44 20.23 -6.79
CA LEU A 133 -0.28 20.12 -8.25
C LEU A 133 -0.79 21.36 -8.97
N MET A 134 -1.77 22.06 -8.40
CA MET A 134 -2.26 23.34 -8.88
C MET A 134 -1.14 24.36 -9.12
N TYR A 135 -0.13 24.40 -8.24
CA TYR A 135 1.00 25.33 -8.31
C TYR A 135 2.18 24.81 -9.13
N THR A 136 2.31 23.50 -9.29
CA THR A 136 3.50 22.87 -9.87
C THR A 136 3.31 22.36 -11.30
N LEU A 137 2.06 22.09 -11.72
CA LEU A 137 1.77 21.72 -13.10
C LEU A 137 2.00 22.89 -14.05
N THR A 138 2.72 22.62 -15.13
CA THR A 138 2.94 23.54 -16.25
C THR A 138 2.28 23.01 -17.51
N SER A 139 2.06 23.86 -18.51
CA SER A 139 1.57 23.42 -19.83
C SER A 139 2.44 22.31 -20.41
N THR A 140 3.77 22.42 -20.26
CA THR A 140 4.74 21.41 -20.70
C THR A 140 4.54 20.06 -20.02
N ILE A 141 4.33 20.02 -18.69
CA ILE A 141 4.07 18.76 -17.98
C ILE A 141 2.75 18.15 -18.44
N ILE A 142 1.70 18.97 -18.54
CA ILE A 142 0.36 18.53 -18.95
C ILE A 142 0.39 17.90 -20.34
N THR A 143 1.15 18.45 -21.30
CA THR A 143 1.19 17.93 -22.66
C THR A 143 2.11 16.72 -22.83
N ASN A 144 3.19 16.63 -22.04
CA ASN A 144 4.28 15.69 -22.33
C ASN A 144 4.40 14.53 -21.33
N ASP A 145 3.93 14.67 -20.10
CA ASP A 145 4.06 13.61 -19.10
C ASP A 145 2.97 12.54 -19.32
N ILE A 146 3.41 11.32 -19.60
CA ILE A 146 2.51 10.19 -19.88
C ILE A 146 1.56 9.88 -18.71
N LYS A 147 1.98 10.17 -17.48
CA LYS A 147 1.18 9.92 -16.26
C LYS A 147 -0.11 10.74 -16.25
N ILE A 148 -0.14 11.87 -16.93
CA ILE A 148 -1.34 12.71 -17.06
C ILE A 148 -2.50 11.92 -17.68
N LYS A 149 -2.21 11.01 -18.62
CA LYS A 149 -3.22 10.17 -19.28
C LYS A 149 -3.76 9.06 -18.38
N GLU A 150 -3.04 8.72 -17.32
CA GLU A 150 -3.44 7.71 -16.32
C GLU A 150 -4.33 8.32 -15.22
N VAL A 151 -4.30 9.65 -15.05
CA VAL A 151 -5.17 10.35 -14.10
C VAL A 151 -6.60 10.30 -14.62
N ASN A 152 -7.52 9.94 -13.74
CA ASN A 152 -8.94 9.93 -14.02
C ASN A 152 -9.40 11.34 -14.46
N SER A 153 -10.27 11.40 -15.47
CA SER A 153 -10.70 12.66 -16.06
C SER A 153 -11.39 13.61 -15.07
N GLU A 154 -12.16 13.09 -14.12
CA GLU A 154 -12.82 13.89 -13.08
C GLU A 154 -11.81 14.54 -12.13
N ILE A 155 -10.83 13.75 -11.68
CA ILE A 155 -9.72 14.24 -10.85
C ILE A 155 -8.90 15.27 -11.64
N MET A 156 -8.55 14.96 -12.89
CA MET A 156 -7.75 15.87 -13.73
C MET A 156 -8.49 17.19 -14.01
N ASN A 157 -9.79 17.13 -14.29
CA ASN A 157 -10.62 18.33 -14.43
C ASN A 157 -10.62 19.17 -13.17
N THR A 158 -10.74 18.53 -12.00
CA THR A 158 -10.69 19.24 -10.70
C THR A 158 -9.35 19.97 -10.52
N VAL A 159 -8.23 19.30 -10.80
CA VAL A 159 -6.88 19.91 -10.72
C VAL A 159 -6.75 21.09 -11.68
N LEU A 160 -7.16 20.92 -12.93
CA LEU A 160 -7.04 21.94 -13.97
C LEU A 160 -7.95 23.15 -13.71
N ILE A 161 -9.19 22.93 -13.28
CA ILE A 161 -10.14 24.01 -12.94
C ILE A 161 -9.61 24.82 -11.76
N SER A 162 -9.14 24.15 -10.69
CA SER A 162 -8.53 24.83 -9.53
C SER A 162 -7.33 25.67 -9.96
N ARG A 163 -6.50 25.14 -10.87
CA ARG A 163 -5.37 25.87 -11.43
C ARG A 163 -5.78 27.10 -12.24
N ILE A 164 -6.79 26.98 -13.11
CA ILE A 164 -7.30 28.12 -13.88
C ILE A 164 -7.76 29.24 -12.94
N LYS A 165 -8.60 28.91 -11.95
CA LYS A 165 -9.09 29.87 -10.95
C LYS A 165 -7.94 30.55 -10.20
N HIS A 166 -6.92 29.80 -9.82
CA HIS A 166 -5.75 30.37 -9.16
C HIS A 166 -4.99 31.34 -10.06
N LEU A 167 -4.74 30.99 -11.32
CA LEU A 167 -4.06 31.87 -12.28
C LEU A 167 -4.86 33.15 -12.56
N GLU A 168 -6.19 33.05 -12.67
CA GLU A 168 -7.08 34.20 -12.84
C GLU A 168 -7.04 35.16 -11.64
N SER A 169 -6.82 34.66 -10.42
CA SER A 169 -6.72 35.50 -9.22
C SER A 169 -5.39 36.26 -9.05
N VAL A 170 -4.38 35.93 -9.84
CA VAL A 170 -3.01 36.49 -9.74
C VAL A 170 -2.73 37.50 -10.86
N ILE A 171 -3.69 37.71 -11.78
CA ILE A 171 -3.67 38.70 -12.87
C ILE A 171 -4.43 39.94 -12.43
#